data_AF-A0A931NXI0-F1
#
_entry.id   AF-A0A931NXI0-F1
#
_cell.length_a   1.000
_cell.length_b   1.000
_cell.length_c   1.000
_cell.angle_alpha   90.00
_cell.angle_beta   90.00
_cell.angle_gamma   90.00
#
_symmetry.space_group_name_H-M   'P 1'
#
loop_
_entity.id
_entity.type
_entity.pdbx_description
1 polymer ?
#
loop_
_entity_poly.entity_id
_entity_poly.type
_entity_poly.pdbx_seq_one_letter_code
_entity_poly.pdbx_strand_id
1 'polypeptide(L)'
;MTPYEAASLFVAFAEAAQTGFANYIAILSGMLAASWFFAHRLTRLMAAILIFIFTVAAAGFGNEVFSIYSDLARLGAYLHEIGQAPEAGLGWLGPVRGPSGSMAPIPYIVLSLCAMGYVAALWFFFHVRKIRREERAADA
;
A
#
# COMPACT_ATOMS: atom_id res chain seq x y z
N MET A 1 -26.11 15.87 3.82
CA MET A 1 -25.03 15.83 2.83
C MET A 1 -25.67 15.72 1.46
N THR A 2 -25.34 16.61 0.55
CA THR A 2 -25.87 16.53 -0.82
C THR A 2 -25.17 15.40 -1.59
N PRO A 3 -25.79 14.81 -2.63
CA PRO A 3 -25.13 13.80 -3.48
C PRO A 3 -23.80 14.31 -4.07
N TYR A 4 -23.73 15.60 -4.38
CA TYR A 4 -22.53 16.26 -4.90
C TYR A 4 -21.41 16.40 -3.85
N GLU A 5 -21.74 16.73 -2.61
CA GLU A 5 -20.78 16.73 -1.50
C GLU A 5 -20.22 15.33 -1.24
N ALA A 6 -21.05 14.29 -1.36
CA ALA A 6 -20.60 12.90 -1.19
C ALA A 6 -19.62 12.49 -2.31
N ALA A 7 -19.88 12.94 -3.53
CA ALA A 7 -18.99 12.74 -4.66
C ALA A 7 -17.64 13.44 -4.49
N SER A 8 -17.63 14.71 -4.05
CA SER A 8 -16.38 15.44 -3.84
C SER A 8 -15.55 14.85 -2.70
N LEU A 9 -16.21 14.41 -1.62
CA LEU A 9 -15.55 13.70 -0.53
C LEU A 9 -14.92 12.38 -1.01
N PHE A 10 -15.62 11.65 -1.88
CA PHE A 10 -15.10 10.41 -2.46
C PHE A 10 -13.85 10.63 -3.31
N VAL A 11 -13.81 11.70 -4.12
CA VAL A 11 -12.61 12.07 -4.89
C VAL A 11 -11.46 12.42 -3.94
N ALA A 12 -11.71 13.20 -2.88
CA ALA A 12 -10.68 13.53 -1.90
C ALA A 12 -10.10 12.29 -1.19
N PHE A 13 -10.95 11.31 -0.83
CA PHE A 13 -10.48 10.03 -0.30
C PHE A 13 -9.70 9.21 -1.32
N ALA A 14 -10.09 9.24 -2.60
CA ALA A 14 -9.36 8.54 -3.66
C ALA A 14 -7.95 9.14 -3.86
N GLU A 15 -7.83 10.46 -3.82
CA GLU A 15 -6.53 11.16 -3.86
C GLU A 15 -5.68 10.81 -2.64
N ALA A 16 -6.26 10.86 -1.43
CA ALA A 16 -5.57 10.45 -0.21
C ALA A 16 -5.10 8.99 -0.26
N ALA A 17 -5.93 8.09 -0.81
CA ALA A 17 -5.58 6.68 -0.99
C ALA A 17 -4.38 6.51 -1.92
N GLN A 18 -4.35 7.26 -3.03
CA GLN A 18 -3.23 7.26 -3.96
C GLN A 18 -1.94 7.79 -3.30
N THR A 19 -2.02 8.88 -2.55
CA THR A 19 -0.86 9.42 -1.81
C THR A 19 -0.35 8.41 -0.77
N GLY A 20 -1.25 7.79 0.01
CA GLY A 20 -0.88 6.77 0.99
C GLY A 20 -0.18 5.58 0.33
N PHE A 21 -0.69 5.11 -0.80
CA PHE A 21 -0.09 4.00 -1.54
C PHE A 21 1.29 4.38 -2.12
N ALA A 22 1.44 5.59 -2.64
CA ALA A 22 2.72 6.10 -3.13
C ALA A 22 3.78 6.18 -2.01
N ASN A 23 3.39 6.62 -0.81
CA ASN A 23 4.27 6.64 0.36
C ASN A 23 4.73 5.22 0.74
N TYR A 24 3.83 4.25 0.68
CA TYR A 24 4.17 2.84 0.91
C TYR A 24 5.22 2.33 -0.10
N ILE A 25 5.02 2.62 -1.40
CA ILE A 25 5.97 2.25 -2.46
C ILE A 25 7.34 2.93 -2.25
N ALA A 26 7.35 4.19 -1.83
CA ALA A 26 8.59 4.92 -1.57
C ALA A 26 9.42 4.24 -0.48
N ILE A 27 8.78 3.72 0.57
CA ILE A 27 9.45 2.98 1.65
C ILE A 27 9.99 1.65 1.16
N LEU A 28 9.21 0.89 0.39
CA LEU A 28 9.69 -0.35 -0.21
C LEU A 28 10.90 -0.11 -1.12
N SER A 29 10.85 0.96 -1.92
CA SER A 29 11.96 1.36 -2.80
C SER A 29 13.20 1.75 -1.99
N GLY A 30 13.01 2.51 -0.91
CA GLY A 30 14.08 2.85 0.03
C GLY A 30 14.70 1.62 0.68
N MET A 31 13.88 0.63 1.05
CA MET A 31 14.35 -0.64 1.60
C MET A 31 15.17 -1.44 0.58
N LEU A 32 14.71 -1.54 -0.67
CA LEU A 32 15.44 -2.22 -1.75
C LEU A 32 16.79 -1.53 -2.02
N ALA A 33 16.80 -0.20 -2.09
CA ALA A 33 18.04 0.57 -2.25
C ALA A 33 19.00 0.35 -1.07
N ALA A 34 18.50 0.47 0.16
CA ALA A 34 19.29 0.24 1.37
C ALA A 34 19.83 -1.21 1.44
N SER A 35 19.05 -2.18 0.98
CA SER A 35 19.47 -3.58 0.87
C SER A 35 20.67 -3.71 -0.06
N TRP A 36 20.61 -3.12 -1.25
CA TRP A 36 21.71 -3.17 -2.22
C TRP A 36 23.00 -2.55 -1.69
N PHE A 37 22.92 -1.35 -1.10
CA PHE A 37 24.10 -0.60 -0.66
C PHE A 37 24.68 -1.10 0.67
N PHE A 38 23.85 -1.47 1.64
CA PHE A 38 24.29 -1.68 3.01
C PHE A 38 24.26 -3.13 3.48
N ALA A 39 23.43 -4.02 2.91
CA ALA A 39 23.18 -5.35 3.49
C ALA A 39 24.44 -6.19 3.73
N HIS A 40 25.48 -5.99 2.91
CA HIS A 40 26.76 -6.69 2.99
C HIS A 40 27.76 -6.10 4.00
N ARG A 41 27.60 -4.81 4.38
CA ARG A 41 28.45 -4.14 5.38
C ARG A 41 27.90 -4.24 6.80
N LEU A 42 26.62 -4.60 6.94
CA LEU A 42 25.96 -4.63 8.24
C LEU A 42 26.32 -5.88 9.05
N THR A 43 26.68 -5.66 10.32
CA THR A 43 26.77 -6.74 11.31
C THR A 43 25.41 -7.43 11.49
N ARG A 44 25.37 -8.59 12.16
CA ARG A 44 24.11 -9.32 12.39
C ARG A 44 23.11 -8.47 13.20
N LEU A 45 23.60 -7.76 14.23
CA LEU A 45 22.78 -6.88 15.05
C LEU A 45 22.22 -5.69 14.25
N MET A 46 23.07 -4.99 13.47
CA MET A 46 22.61 -3.86 12.67
C MET A 46 21.60 -4.28 11.59
N ALA A 47 21.79 -5.46 10.99
CA ALA A 47 20.81 -6.00 10.03
C ALA A 47 19.46 -6.31 10.70
N ALA A 48 19.48 -6.88 11.92
CA ALA A 48 18.25 -7.13 12.67
C ALA A 48 17.52 -5.82 13.02
N ILE A 49 18.25 -4.79 13.45
CA ILE A 49 17.69 -3.46 13.74
C ILE A 49 17.10 -2.84 12.48
N LEU A 50 17.82 -2.89 11.35
CA LEU A 50 17.34 -2.35 10.08
C LEU A 50 16.04 -3.03 9.64
N ILE A 51 16.01 -4.37 9.68
CA ILE A 51 14.80 -5.14 9.34
C ILE A 51 13.67 -4.74 10.27
N PHE A 52 13.91 -4.66 11.58
CA PHE A 52 12.89 -4.27 12.56
C PHE A 52 12.30 -2.88 12.26
N ILE A 53 13.14 -1.87 12.01
CA ILE A 53 12.69 -0.52 11.65
C ILE A 53 11.84 -0.56 10.37
N PHE A 54 12.29 -1.29 9.34
CA PHE A 54 11.51 -1.44 8.10
C PHE A 54 10.20 -2.19 8.30
N THR A 55 10.16 -3.20 9.17
CA THR A 55 8.93 -3.92 9.52
C THR A 55 7.92 -2.97 10.15
N VAL A 56 8.35 -2.17 11.13
CA VAL A 56 7.47 -1.21 11.81
C VAL A 56 6.97 -0.15 10.84
N ALA A 57 7.85 0.39 9.98
CA ALA A 57 7.46 1.35 8.95
C ALA A 57 6.47 0.74 7.96
N ALA A 58 6.77 -0.43 7.39
CA ALA A 58 5.88 -1.12 6.45
C ALA A 58 4.53 -1.46 7.08
N ALA A 59 4.50 -1.90 8.34
CA ALA A 59 3.25 -2.15 9.06
C ALA A 59 2.44 -0.87 9.29
N GLY A 60 3.09 0.24 9.68
CA GLY A 60 2.45 1.53 9.89
C GLY A 60 1.79 2.07 8.62
N PHE A 61 2.55 2.17 7.53
CA PHE A 61 2.03 2.64 6.24
C PHE A 61 1.05 1.64 5.61
N GLY A 62 1.27 0.33 5.78
CA GLY A 62 0.32 -0.69 5.34
C GLY A 62 -1.04 -0.57 6.03
N ASN A 63 -1.04 -0.28 7.33
CA ASN A 63 -2.27 -0.02 8.10
C ASN A 63 -2.94 1.28 7.68
N GLU A 64 -2.18 2.36 7.46
CA GLU A 64 -2.69 3.62 6.95
C GLU A 64 -3.39 3.44 5.60
N VAL A 65 -2.73 2.79 4.65
CA VAL A 65 -3.28 2.46 3.33
C VAL A 65 -4.57 1.64 3.49
N PHE A 66 -4.54 0.57 4.30
CA PHE A 66 -5.73 -0.26 4.51
C PHE A 66 -6.90 0.55 5.09
N SER A 67 -6.65 1.45 6.04
CA SER A 67 -7.68 2.30 6.63
C SER A 67 -8.30 3.23 5.59
N ILE A 68 -7.48 3.93 4.79
CA ILE A 68 -7.97 4.88 3.78
C ILE A 68 -8.79 4.15 2.71
N TYR A 69 -8.30 3.02 2.20
CA TYR A 69 -9.05 2.24 1.21
C TYR A 69 -10.35 1.65 1.79
N SER A 70 -10.36 1.27 3.07
CA SER A 70 -11.57 0.78 3.75
C SER A 70 -12.63 1.88 3.86
N ASP A 71 -12.23 3.10 4.21
CA ASP A 71 -13.13 4.25 4.27
C ASP A 71 -13.63 4.65 2.88
N LEU A 72 -12.75 4.62 1.87
CA LEU A 72 -13.12 4.81 0.46
C LEU A 72 -14.15 3.77 0.00
N ALA A 73 -13.97 2.50 0.36
CA ALA A 73 -14.90 1.43 -0.02
C ALA A 73 -16.27 1.58 0.66
N ARG A 74 -16.30 1.97 1.93
CA ARG A 74 -17.55 2.27 2.67
C ARG A 74 -18.29 3.46 2.05
N LEU A 75 -17.56 4.53 1.74
CA LEU A 75 -18.14 5.71 1.08
C LEU A 75 -18.63 5.39 -0.33
N GLY A 76 -17.91 4.54 -1.06
CA GLY A 76 -18.34 4.01 -2.37
C GLY A 76 -19.64 3.21 -2.30
N ALA A 77 -19.81 2.38 -1.27
CA ALA A 77 -21.06 1.65 -1.03
C ALA A 77 -22.22 2.60 -0.71
N TYR A 78 -22.00 3.60 0.15
CA TYR A 78 -22.99 4.63 0.43
C TYR A 78 -23.38 5.43 -0.84
N LEU A 79 -22.39 5.80 -1.66
CA LEU A 79 -22.62 6.48 -2.94
C LEU A 79 -23.42 5.63 -3.92
N HIS A 80 -23.17 4.32 -3.94
CA HIS A 80 -23.94 3.39 -4.77
C HIS A 80 -25.43 3.41 -4.38
N GLU A 81 -25.75 3.37 -3.08
CA GLU A 81 -27.13 3.39 -2.59
C GLU A 81 -27.88 4.68 -2.95
N ILE A 82 -27.26 5.84 -2.73
CA ILE A 82 -27.90 7.13 -3.03
C ILE A 82 -27.91 7.45 -4.53
N GLY A 83 -26.94 6.92 -5.28
CA GLY A 83 -26.77 7.18 -6.71
C GLY A 83 -27.74 6.43 -7.62
N GLN A 84 -28.48 5.44 -7.09
CA GLN A 84 -29.56 4.75 -7.83
C GLN A 84 -30.82 5.60 -8.00
N ALA A 85 -30.99 6.68 -7.22
CA ALA A 85 -32.12 7.57 -7.39
C ALA A 85 -32.02 8.31 -8.74
N PRO A 86 -33.09 8.34 -9.57
CA PRO A 86 -33.06 9.01 -10.90
C PRO A 86 -32.65 10.49 -10.83
N GLU A 87 -32.91 11.15 -9.72
CA GLU A 87 -32.64 12.57 -9.49
C GLU A 87 -31.22 12.84 -8.97
N ALA A 88 -30.44 11.81 -8.60
CA ALA A 88 -29.13 11.99 -7.98
C ALA A 88 -28.05 12.52 -8.96
N GLY A 89 -28.19 12.25 -10.26
CA GLY A 89 -27.23 12.73 -11.28
C GLY A 89 -25.81 12.17 -11.14
N LEU A 90 -25.59 11.16 -10.29
CA LEU A 90 -24.26 10.59 -9.98
C LEU A 90 -23.86 9.41 -10.87
N GLY A 91 -24.62 9.14 -11.94
CA GLY A 91 -24.37 8.02 -12.86
C GLY A 91 -23.04 8.08 -13.62
N TRP A 92 -22.21 9.12 -13.42
CA TRP A 92 -20.85 9.22 -13.95
C TRP A 92 -19.77 8.66 -13.00
N LEU A 93 -20.09 8.47 -11.71
CA LEU A 93 -19.17 7.96 -10.70
C LEU A 93 -19.04 6.43 -10.77
N GLY A 94 -17.79 5.95 -10.74
CA GLY A 94 -17.46 4.52 -10.78
C GLY A 94 -18.24 3.65 -9.78
N PRO A 95 -18.31 4.01 -8.47
CA PRO A 95 -19.08 3.25 -7.48
C PRO A 95 -20.58 3.10 -7.81
N VAL A 96 -21.17 4.08 -8.49
CA VAL A 96 -22.60 4.10 -8.84
C VAL A 96 -22.90 3.26 -10.08
N ARG A 97 -21.98 3.24 -11.06
CA ARG A 97 -22.10 2.44 -12.29
C ARG A 97 -21.88 0.94 -12.10
N GLY A 98 -21.05 0.57 -11.13
CA GLY A 98 -20.66 -0.82 -10.91
C GLY A 98 -21.72 -1.64 -10.16
N PRO A 99 -21.59 -2.98 -10.13
CA PRO A 99 -22.40 -3.82 -9.26
C PRO A 99 -22.26 -3.42 -7.79
N SER A 100 -23.34 -3.61 -7.01
CA SER A 100 -23.32 -3.42 -5.55
C SER A 100 -22.19 -4.22 -4.91
N GLY A 101 -21.39 -3.58 -4.05
CA GLY A 101 -20.27 -4.24 -3.36
C GLY A 101 -18.98 -4.37 -4.17
N SER A 102 -18.91 -3.83 -5.39
CA SER A 102 -17.69 -3.84 -6.22
C SER A 102 -16.46 -3.19 -5.56
N MET A 103 -16.65 -2.28 -4.60
CA MET A 103 -15.56 -1.64 -3.85
C MET A 103 -15.14 -2.39 -2.59
N ALA A 104 -15.96 -3.32 -2.07
CA ALA A 104 -15.66 -4.07 -0.85
C ALA A 104 -14.35 -4.89 -0.90
N PRO A 105 -13.94 -5.51 -2.02
CA PRO A 105 -12.69 -6.28 -2.05
C PRO A 105 -11.43 -5.40 -2.17
N ILE A 106 -11.55 -4.13 -2.59
CA ILE A 106 -10.39 -3.26 -2.89
C ILE A 106 -9.41 -3.14 -1.71
N PRO A 107 -9.83 -2.88 -0.46
CA PRO A 107 -8.90 -2.72 0.66
C PRO A 107 -8.08 -3.99 0.90
N TYR A 108 -8.69 -5.17 0.74
CA TYR A 108 -8.01 -6.45 0.93
C TYR A 108 -7.03 -6.75 -0.20
N ILE A 109 -7.38 -6.42 -1.43
CA ILE A 109 -6.46 -6.53 -2.57
C ILE A 109 -5.25 -5.65 -2.33
N VAL A 110 -5.44 -4.37 -1.99
CA VAL A 110 -4.33 -3.45 -1.71
C VAL A 110 -3.48 -3.94 -0.53
N LEU A 111 -4.10 -4.40 0.56
CA LEU A 111 -3.38 -4.96 1.71
C LEU A 111 -2.53 -6.17 1.31
N SER A 112 -3.08 -7.08 0.50
CA SER A 112 -2.32 -8.23 0.00
C SER A 112 -1.14 -7.82 -0.88
N LEU A 113 -1.30 -6.82 -1.76
CA LEU A 113 -0.20 -6.25 -2.53
C LEU A 113 0.87 -5.63 -1.63
N CYS A 114 0.46 -4.91 -0.59
CA CYS A 114 1.39 -4.35 0.40
C CYS A 114 2.18 -5.48 1.09
N ALA A 115 1.50 -6.51 1.59
CA ALA A 115 2.13 -7.65 2.26
C ALA A 115 3.10 -8.39 1.32
N MET A 116 2.69 -8.66 0.08
CA MET A 116 3.54 -9.29 -0.94
C MET A 116 4.78 -8.45 -1.24
N GLY A 117 4.62 -7.13 -1.40
CA GLY A 117 5.73 -6.22 -1.65
C GLY A 117 6.75 -6.20 -0.50
N TYR A 118 6.28 -6.23 0.74
CA TYR A 118 7.14 -6.31 1.91
C TYR A 118 7.90 -7.64 1.99
N VAL A 119 7.23 -8.77 1.75
CA VAL A 119 7.86 -10.10 1.71
C VAL A 119 8.93 -10.16 0.61
N ALA A 120 8.64 -9.60 -0.57
CA ALA A 120 9.60 -9.51 -1.66
C ALA A 120 10.83 -8.66 -1.28
N ALA A 121 10.63 -7.53 -0.59
CA ALA A 121 11.72 -6.68 -0.13
C ALA A 121 12.59 -7.38 0.93
N LEU A 122 11.99 -8.12 1.87
CA LEU A 122 12.73 -8.95 2.82
C LEU A 122 13.55 -10.02 2.13
N TRP A 123 12.93 -10.76 1.21
CA TRP A 123 13.62 -11.79 0.44
C TRP A 123 14.82 -11.21 -0.31
N PHE A 124 14.63 -10.06 -0.97
CA PHE A 124 15.70 -9.35 -1.68
C PHE A 124 16.85 -8.96 -0.74
N PHE A 125 16.56 -8.44 0.46
CA PHE A 125 17.58 -8.09 1.45
C PHE A 125 18.49 -9.29 1.78
N PHE A 126 17.90 -10.45 2.06
CA PHE A 126 18.67 -11.67 2.37
C PHE A 126 19.40 -12.23 1.15
N HIS A 127 18.79 -12.14 -0.03
CA HIS A 127 19.40 -12.56 -1.28
C HIS A 127 20.68 -11.77 -1.59
N VAL A 128 20.61 -10.43 -1.54
CA VAL A 128 21.78 -9.57 -1.74
C VAL A 128 22.86 -9.85 -0.69
N ARG A 129 22.47 -10.02 0.57
CA ARG A 129 23.42 -10.31 1.66
C ARG A 129 24.14 -11.64 1.46
N LYS A 130 23.47 -12.64 0.86
CA LYS A 130 24.08 -13.94 0.54
C LYS A 130 25.09 -13.81 -0.60
N ILE A 131 24.69 -13.26 -1.75
CA ILE A 131 25.56 -13.12 -2.93
C ILE A 131 26.85 -12.38 -2.58
N ARG A 132 26.74 -11.23 -1.89
CA ARG A 132 27.91 -10.42 -1.52
C ARG A 132 28.87 -11.09 -0.55
N ARG A 133 28.39 -12.07 0.24
CA ARG A 133 29.26 -12.88 1.11
C ARG A 133 30.00 -13.95 0.32
N GLU A 134 29.35 -14.54 -0.66
CA GLU A 134 29.96 -15.53 -1.56
C GLU A 134 31.03 -14.90 -2.44
N GLU A 135 30.78 -13.72 -3.02
CA GLU A 135 31.78 -12.92 -3.77
C GLU A 135 33.05 -12.68 -2.94
N ARG A 136 32.90 -12.18 -1.70
CA ARG A 136 34.03 -11.91 -0.80
C ARG A 136 34.81 -13.16 -0.39
N ALA A 137 34.18 -14.33 -0.36
CA ALA A 137 34.83 -15.57 -0.03
C ALA A 137 35.58 -16.19 -1.22
N ALA A 138 35.18 -15.85 -2.45
CA ALA A 138 35.89 -16.25 -3.67
C ALA A 138 37.13 -15.40 -3.93
N ASP A 139 37.14 -14.14 -3.46
CA ASP A 139 38.24 -13.19 -3.62
C ASP A 139 39.33 -13.28 -2.52
N ALA A 140 39.13 -14.10 -1.48
CA ALA A 140 40.00 -14.23 -0.30
C ALA A 140 40.81 -15.54 -0.31
#